data_AF-A0A7J9VLF3-F1
#
_entry.id   AF-A0A7J9VLF3-F1
#
_cell.length_a   1.000
_cell.length_b   1.000
_cell.length_c   1.000
_cell.angle_alpha   90.00
_cell.angle_beta   90.00
_cell.angle_gamma   90.00
#
_symmetry.space_group_name_H-M   'P 1'
#
loop_
_entity.id
_entity.type
_entity.pdbx_description
1 polymer ?
#
loop_
_entity_poly.entity_id
_entity_poly.type
_entity_poly.pdbx_seq_one_letter_code
_entity_poly.pdbx_strand_id
1 'polypeptide(L)'
;MRRTSGVAVASVLSAALAGGCAVSLSSNAEPDPKRPEVAVVSAPPRDEARPVARGLIFGDEDQPIVLSAASDRVGASEKTRRLREMRDRVQKVARRLEGDIAPTETAALAGAAADFGDFTYRYFANGAIEPDPDWVAKYIVTEPVPILGEVQCHRLMIPQLRAALQQVVDEGLASEIHPEEYAGCYVPRFIGRDPRNPVSLHTWGIAVDLNVPGNQRGTVGEIDRRVVEIFKSWGFGWGGDWSWTDPMHFELAALY
;
A
#
# COMPACT_ATOMS: atom_id res chain seq x y z
N MET A 1 50.66 -17.36 -52.51
CA MET A 1 51.52 -17.67 -51.33
C MET A 1 50.73 -17.29 -50.06
N ARG A 2 50.83 -17.91 -48.86
CA ARG A 2 51.97 -18.06 -47.90
C ARG A 2 52.61 -16.70 -47.58
N ARG A 3 52.92 -16.26 -46.34
CA ARG A 3 52.92 -16.73 -44.91
C ARG A 3 52.67 -15.46 -44.03
N THR A 4 52.54 -15.38 -42.69
CA THR A 4 52.59 -16.23 -41.45
C THR A 4 51.72 -15.47 -40.40
N SER A 5 50.96 -16.05 -39.44
CA SER A 5 51.27 -16.91 -38.26
C SER A 5 51.76 -16.18 -36.99
N GLY A 6 51.08 -16.44 -35.85
CA GLY A 6 51.36 -16.00 -34.47
C GLY A 6 50.06 -16.02 -33.63
N VAL A 7 49.69 -16.98 -32.76
CA VAL A 7 50.36 -17.77 -31.69
C VAL A 7 50.57 -16.96 -30.40
N ALA A 8 50.12 -17.35 -29.19
CA ALA A 8 49.00 -18.22 -28.74
C ALA A 8 48.46 -17.72 -27.35
N VAL A 9 48.38 -18.35 -26.15
CA VAL A 9 48.77 -19.66 -25.54
C VAL A 9 47.90 -19.92 -24.26
N ALA A 10 47.21 -21.08 -24.14
CA ALA A 10 46.78 -21.78 -22.88
C ALA A 10 45.83 -21.09 -21.83
N SER A 11 45.19 -21.77 -20.85
CA SER A 11 44.66 -23.16 -20.76
C SER A 11 43.72 -23.37 -19.55
N VAL A 12 42.72 -24.23 -19.73
CA VAL A 12 42.20 -25.32 -18.85
C VAL A 12 42.34 -25.21 -17.31
N LEU A 13 41.20 -25.28 -16.60
CA LEU A 13 40.81 -26.25 -15.53
C LEU A 13 39.46 -25.76 -14.92
N SER A 14 38.58 -26.55 -14.31
CA SER A 14 38.14 -27.95 -14.46
C SER A 14 36.86 -28.12 -13.62
N ALA A 15 36.04 -29.14 -13.88
CA ALA A 15 34.71 -29.27 -13.26
C ALA A 15 34.73 -29.75 -11.79
N ALA A 16 33.67 -29.40 -11.05
CA ALA A 16 33.20 -30.11 -9.85
C ALA A 16 31.70 -30.38 -9.97
N LEU A 17 31.28 -31.61 -9.65
CA LEU A 17 29.89 -32.07 -9.62
C LEU A 17 29.52 -32.42 -8.17
N ALA A 18 28.27 -32.15 -7.76
CA ALA A 18 27.31 -33.16 -7.27
C ALA A 18 26.23 -32.62 -6.32
N GLY A 19 25.00 -33.10 -6.52
CA GLY A 19 24.06 -33.44 -5.44
C GLY A 19 23.13 -32.35 -4.91
N GLY A 20 21.84 -32.70 -4.75
CA GLY A 20 20.85 -31.90 -3.98
C GLY A 20 19.46 -31.89 -4.60
N CYS A 21 18.59 -32.82 -4.22
CA CYS A 21 17.17 -32.78 -4.61
C CYS A 21 16.34 -31.98 -3.61
N ALA A 22 15.51 -31.05 -4.08
CA ALA A 22 14.10 -30.88 -3.65
C ALA A 22 13.43 -29.76 -4.45
N VAL A 23 12.20 -30.01 -4.93
CA VAL A 23 11.33 -28.94 -5.47
C VAL A 23 10.44 -28.43 -4.35
N SER A 24 10.50 -27.13 -4.06
CA SER A 24 9.48 -26.40 -3.30
C SER A 24 9.18 -25.09 -4.03
N LEU A 25 8.02 -25.02 -4.68
CA LEU A 25 7.53 -23.81 -5.32
C LEU A 25 7.01 -22.84 -4.25
N SER A 26 7.74 -21.75 -4.03
CA SER A 26 7.20 -20.52 -3.45
C SER A 26 7.35 -19.42 -4.49
N SER A 27 6.22 -18.90 -4.99
CA SER A 27 6.21 -17.93 -6.08
C SER A 27 6.54 -16.52 -5.60
N ASN A 28 7.80 -16.30 -5.22
CA ASN A 28 8.36 -14.97 -5.18
C ASN A 28 8.50 -14.50 -6.63
N ALA A 29 7.53 -13.72 -7.12
CA ALA A 29 7.69 -13.00 -8.36
C ALA A 29 8.85 -12.02 -8.22
N GLU A 30 9.77 -12.01 -9.18
CA GLU A 30 10.86 -11.03 -9.20
C GLU A 30 10.27 -9.61 -9.38
N PRO A 31 10.81 -8.58 -8.71
CA PRO A 31 10.31 -7.22 -8.85
C PRO A 31 10.52 -6.73 -10.29
N ASP A 32 9.44 -6.28 -10.94
CA ASP A 32 9.49 -5.74 -12.30
C ASP A 32 10.32 -4.45 -12.32
N PRO A 33 11.44 -4.39 -13.06
CA PRO A 33 12.34 -3.24 -13.06
C PRO A 33 11.76 -1.98 -13.73
N LYS A 34 10.56 -2.06 -14.32
CA LYS A 34 9.81 -0.90 -14.82
C LYS A 34 8.81 -0.32 -13.81
N ARG A 35 8.52 -1.02 -12.71
CA ARG A 35 7.60 -0.53 -11.69
C ARG A 35 8.36 0.41 -10.74
N PRO A 36 7.90 1.65 -10.49
CA PRO A 36 8.55 2.53 -9.52
C PRO A 36 8.55 1.90 -8.13
N GLU A 37 9.72 1.86 -7.50
CA GLU A 37 9.91 1.15 -6.23
C GLU A 37 9.32 1.94 -5.06
N VAL A 38 8.04 1.67 -4.78
CA VAL A 38 7.37 2.06 -3.54
C VAL A 38 7.98 1.26 -2.38
N ALA A 39 9.06 1.78 -1.80
CA ALA A 39 9.70 1.23 -0.62
C ALA A 39 8.85 1.46 0.64
N VAL A 40 7.76 0.68 0.78
CA VAL A 40 6.93 0.67 2.00
C VAL A 40 7.79 0.16 3.16
N VAL A 41 8.22 1.05 4.05
CA VAL A 41 8.92 0.68 5.28
C VAL A 41 7.90 0.21 6.33
N SER A 42 7.27 -0.95 6.06
CA SER A 42 6.46 -1.65 7.05
C SER A 42 7.32 -1.94 8.27
N ALA A 43 6.93 -1.42 9.43
CA ALA A 43 7.58 -1.77 10.69
C ALA A 43 7.45 -3.28 10.91
N PRO A 44 8.51 -3.99 11.36
CA PRO A 44 8.42 -5.42 11.58
C PRO A 44 7.35 -5.71 12.65
N PRO A 45 6.53 -6.77 12.49
CA PRO A 45 5.59 -7.17 13.52
C PRO A 45 6.34 -7.40 14.82
N ARG A 46 5.81 -6.87 15.93
CA ARG A 46 6.44 -7.06 17.25
C ARG A 46 6.29 -8.52 17.65
N ASP A 47 7.39 -9.25 17.52
CA ASP A 47 7.52 -10.67 17.83
C ASP A 47 6.93 -11.00 19.21
N GLU A 48 6.27 -12.16 19.31
CA GLU A 48 5.50 -12.52 20.50
C GLU A 48 6.41 -12.75 21.73
N ALA A 49 5.81 -12.65 22.92
CA ALA A 49 6.51 -12.44 24.18
C ALA A 49 7.65 -13.44 24.48
N ARG A 50 8.90 -13.04 24.20
CA ARG A 50 10.09 -13.68 24.77
C ARG A 50 10.10 -13.51 26.30
N PRO A 51 10.28 -14.59 27.08
CA PRO A 51 10.31 -14.50 28.54
C PRO A 51 11.60 -13.80 29.01
N VAL A 52 11.46 -12.67 29.69
CA VAL A 52 12.61 -11.98 30.32
C VAL A 52 13.09 -12.80 31.51
N ALA A 53 14.38 -13.13 31.53
CA ALA A 53 14.99 -13.94 32.57
C ALA A 53 15.04 -13.21 33.93
N ARG A 54 15.06 -13.97 35.03
CA ARG A 54 15.28 -13.45 36.39
C ARG A 54 16.64 -12.74 36.48
N GLY A 55 16.62 -11.43 36.71
CA GLY A 55 17.76 -10.64 37.19
C GLY A 55 17.50 -10.15 38.61
N LEU A 56 18.48 -10.26 39.50
CA LEU A 56 18.39 -9.81 40.89
C LEU A 56 18.76 -8.33 41.00
N ILE A 57 17.98 -7.57 41.78
CA ILE A 57 18.43 -6.34 42.44
C ILE A 57 17.99 -6.45 43.91
N PHE A 58 18.88 -6.09 44.83
CA PHE A 58 18.66 -6.03 46.28
C PHE A 58 18.60 -4.57 46.75
N GLY A 59 17.95 -4.34 47.90
CA GLY A 59 17.93 -3.07 48.61
C GLY A 59 16.59 -2.32 48.48
N ASP A 60 16.03 -1.76 49.56
CA ASP A 60 16.29 -2.09 50.97
C ASP A 60 15.04 -1.81 51.84
N GLU A 61 15.16 -2.06 53.15
CA GLU A 61 14.11 -1.98 54.19
C GLU A 61 13.03 -0.88 54.02
N ASP A 62 11.75 -1.29 53.98
CA ASP A 62 10.71 -0.68 54.85
C ASP A 62 9.41 -1.55 54.95
N GLN A 63 9.00 -1.89 56.18
CA GLN A 63 7.80 -2.65 56.57
C GLN A 63 7.52 -2.37 58.07
N PRO A 64 6.28 -2.51 58.61
CA PRO A 64 4.99 -2.72 57.96
C PRO A 64 3.90 -1.72 58.42
N ILE A 65 2.75 -1.66 57.71
CA ILE A 65 1.45 -1.44 58.37
C ILE A 65 0.44 -2.47 57.86
N VAL A 66 0.15 -3.48 58.70
CA VAL A 66 -0.96 -4.42 58.46
C VAL A 66 -2.24 -3.80 59.02
N LEU A 67 -3.00 -3.13 58.16
CA LEU A 67 -4.38 -2.73 58.47
C LEU A 67 -5.36 -3.83 58.05
N SER A 68 -5.69 -4.72 58.98
CA SER A 68 -6.72 -5.74 58.83
C SER A 68 -8.12 -5.12 58.83
N ALA A 69 -8.51 -4.49 57.71
CA ALA A 69 -9.89 -4.07 57.46
C ALA A 69 -10.80 -5.30 57.29
N ALA A 70 -12.01 -5.25 57.86
CA ALA A 70 -12.89 -6.41 57.96
C ALA A 70 -13.46 -6.87 56.61
N SER A 71 -13.85 -8.15 56.55
CA SER A 71 -14.50 -8.78 55.39
C SER A 71 -16.00 -8.39 55.27
N ASP A 72 -16.28 -7.09 55.21
CA ASP A 72 -17.64 -6.57 55.03
C ASP A 72 -18.13 -6.77 53.59
N ARG A 73 -18.72 -7.94 53.33
CA ARG A 73 -19.43 -8.26 52.08
C ARG A 73 -20.76 -7.49 51.96
N VAL A 74 -20.69 -6.16 51.92
CA VAL A 74 -21.83 -5.32 51.55
C VAL A 74 -22.19 -5.60 50.10
N GLY A 75 -23.32 -6.26 49.87
CA GLY A 75 -23.83 -6.55 48.53
C GLY A 75 -24.01 -5.25 47.74
N ALA A 76 -23.35 -5.14 46.60
CA ALA A 76 -23.43 -3.94 45.76
C ALA A 76 -24.90 -3.69 45.35
N SER A 77 -25.41 -2.50 45.66
CA SER A 77 -26.76 -2.07 45.29
C SER A 77 -27.06 -2.36 43.81
N GLU A 78 -28.30 -2.73 43.49
CA GLU A 78 -28.67 -3.09 42.11
C GLU A 78 -28.37 -1.96 41.11
N LYS A 79 -28.46 -0.69 41.53
CA LYS A 79 -28.03 0.47 40.73
C LYS A 79 -26.55 0.39 40.37
N THR A 80 -25.70 0.01 41.31
CA THR A 80 -24.25 -0.19 41.13
C THR A 80 -23.95 -1.42 40.27
N ARG A 81 -24.76 -2.50 40.38
CA ARG A 81 -24.66 -3.67 39.51
C ARG A 81 -25.00 -3.31 38.06
N ARG A 82 -26.15 -2.67 37.81
CA ARG A 82 -26.60 -2.21 36.48
C ARG A 82 -25.60 -1.24 35.84
N LEU A 83 -24.99 -0.33 36.61
CA LEU A 83 -23.92 0.56 36.12
C LEU A 83 -22.66 -0.19 35.71
N ARG A 84 -22.26 -1.22 36.46
CA ARG A 84 -21.15 -2.11 36.09
C ARG A 84 -21.48 -2.89 34.81
N GLU A 85 -22.62 -3.57 34.77
CA GLU A 85 -23.11 -4.31 33.59
C GLU A 85 -23.17 -3.42 32.33
N MET A 86 -23.63 -2.18 32.46
CA MET A 86 -23.70 -1.24 31.33
C MET A 86 -22.31 -0.77 30.88
N ARG A 87 -21.41 -0.42 31.80
CA ARG A 87 -20.01 -0.07 31.48
C ARG A 87 -19.27 -1.23 30.82
N ASP A 88 -19.47 -2.44 31.32
CA ASP A 88 -18.79 -3.63 30.84
C ASP A 88 -19.37 -4.05 29.45
N ARG A 89 -20.65 -3.76 29.18
CA ARG A 89 -21.23 -3.81 27.81
C ARG A 89 -20.63 -2.76 26.88
N VAL A 90 -20.47 -1.50 27.32
CA VAL A 90 -19.82 -0.44 26.54
C VAL A 90 -18.37 -0.81 26.21
N GLN A 91 -17.61 -1.32 27.19
CA GLN A 91 -16.26 -1.82 26.92
C GLN A 91 -16.24 -3.05 26.01
N LYS A 92 -17.24 -3.94 26.05
CA LYS A 92 -17.33 -5.06 25.11
C LYS A 92 -17.63 -4.60 23.67
N VAL A 93 -18.37 -3.50 23.49
CA VAL A 93 -18.57 -2.86 22.18
C VAL A 93 -17.29 -2.15 21.72
N ALA A 94 -16.66 -1.36 22.59
CA ALA A 94 -15.39 -0.69 22.32
C ALA A 94 -14.31 -1.69 21.88
N ARG A 95 -14.07 -2.75 22.67
CA ARG A 95 -13.13 -3.84 22.34
C ARG A 95 -13.45 -4.59 21.05
N ARG A 96 -14.71 -4.58 20.59
CA ARG A 96 -15.08 -5.15 19.29
C ARG A 96 -14.72 -4.22 18.14
N LEU A 97 -14.92 -2.91 18.31
CA LEU A 97 -14.49 -1.90 17.34
C LEU A 97 -12.96 -1.80 17.29
N GLU A 98 -12.29 -1.85 18.45
CA GLU A 98 -10.83 -1.90 18.59
C GLU A 98 -10.23 -3.18 17.97
N GLY A 99 -10.91 -4.33 18.08
CA GLY A 99 -10.44 -5.61 17.56
C GLY A 99 -10.49 -5.77 16.04
N ASP A 100 -11.24 -4.91 15.35
CA ASP A 100 -11.33 -4.88 13.87
C ASP A 100 -10.35 -3.84 13.25
N ILE A 101 -9.57 -3.13 14.08
CA ILE A 101 -8.63 -2.06 13.69
C ILE A 101 -7.19 -2.57 13.85
N ALA A 102 -6.45 -2.63 12.74
CA ALA A 102 -5.02 -2.94 12.78
C ALA A 102 -4.18 -1.80 13.38
N PRO A 103 -2.93 -2.08 13.84
CA PRO A 103 -2.03 -1.04 14.34
C PRO A 103 -1.80 0.09 13.34
N THR A 104 -1.48 1.28 13.85
CA THR A 104 -1.07 2.40 13.00
C THR A 104 0.29 2.10 12.38
N GLU A 105 0.35 2.10 11.05
CA GLU A 105 1.56 1.95 10.25
C GLU A 105 1.88 3.26 9.51
N THR A 106 3.05 3.35 8.87
CA THR A 106 3.46 4.51 8.07
C THR A 106 3.65 4.12 6.61
N ALA A 107 3.02 4.86 5.70
CA ALA A 107 3.24 4.76 4.27
C ALA A 107 4.19 5.89 3.83
N ALA A 108 5.25 5.54 3.11
CA ALA A 108 6.21 6.46 2.53
C ALA A 108 6.51 6.09 1.08
N LEU A 109 6.91 7.07 0.27
CA LEU A 109 7.31 6.88 -1.12
C LEU A 109 8.78 7.32 -1.30
N ALA A 110 9.56 6.55 -2.07
CA ALA A 110 10.99 6.82 -2.24
C ALA A 110 11.29 7.92 -3.28
N GLY A 111 12.38 8.67 -3.05
CA GLY A 111 12.93 9.61 -4.03
C GLY A 111 12.06 10.86 -4.24
N ALA A 112 11.81 11.21 -5.51
CA ALA A 112 11.00 12.38 -5.90
C ALA A 112 9.55 12.34 -5.39
N ALA A 113 9.09 11.19 -4.91
CA ALA A 113 7.75 11.00 -4.41
C ALA A 113 7.51 11.55 -2.98
N ALA A 114 8.55 12.10 -2.32
CA ALA A 114 8.42 12.80 -1.04
C ALA A 114 7.47 14.02 -1.11
N ASP A 115 7.30 14.64 -2.27
CA ASP A 115 6.39 15.78 -2.46
C ASP A 115 4.89 15.40 -2.36
N PHE A 116 4.57 14.11 -2.50
CA PHE A 116 3.22 13.60 -2.22
C PHE A 116 2.95 13.48 -0.71
N GLY A 117 4.00 13.45 0.11
CA GLY A 117 3.97 13.40 1.57
C GLY A 117 3.75 11.99 2.13
N ASP A 118 4.50 11.64 3.17
CA ASP A 118 4.27 10.44 3.97
C ASP A 118 3.04 10.61 4.87
N PHE A 119 2.37 9.50 5.21
CA PHE A 119 1.25 9.49 6.15
C PHE A 119 1.28 8.28 7.08
N THR A 120 0.70 8.43 8.26
CA THR A 120 0.29 7.26 9.05
C THR A 120 -1.06 6.74 8.57
N TYR A 121 -1.34 5.46 8.73
CA TYR A 121 -2.62 4.86 8.35
C TYR A 121 -3.07 3.78 9.33
N ARG A 122 -4.38 3.53 9.38
CA ARG A 122 -4.99 2.31 9.91
C ARG A 122 -5.44 1.44 8.75
N TYR A 123 -5.61 0.14 8.97
CA TYR A 123 -6.17 -0.75 7.94
C TYR A 123 -7.12 -1.79 8.53
N PHE A 124 -7.91 -2.38 7.63
CA PHE A 124 -8.98 -3.32 7.97
C PHE A 124 -8.76 -4.68 7.27
N ALA A 125 -9.37 -5.74 7.80
CA ALA A 125 -9.23 -7.11 7.30
C ALA A 125 -9.71 -7.32 5.84
N ASN A 126 -10.47 -6.38 5.27
CA ASN A 126 -10.88 -6.36 3.86
C ASN A 126 -9.91 -5.61 2.93
N GLY A 127 -8.70 -5.29 3.42
CA GLY A 127 -7.65 -4.60 2.66
C GLY A 127 -7.94 -3.14 2.32
N ALA A 128 -8.99 -2.54 2.89
CA ALA A 128 -9.17 -1.10 2.89
C ALA A 128 -8.21 -0.44 3.89
N ILE A 129 -7.77 0.78 3.55
CA ILE A 129 -6.86 1.60 4.35
C ILE A 129 -7.60 2.89 4.75
N GLU A 130 -7.23 3.47 5.88
CA GLU A 130 -7.67 4.79 6.34
C GLU A 130 -6.42 5.63 6.66
N PRO A 131 -5.97 6.50 5.73
CA PRO A 131 -4.86 7.42 5.96
C PRO A 131 -5.20 8.50 7.01
N ASP A 132 -4.16 9.10 7.58
CA ASP A 132 -4.23 10.24 8.48
C ASP A 132 -5.13 11.36 7.91
N PRO A 133 -6.23 11.74 8.60
CA PRO A 133 -7.16 12.73 8.07
C PRO A 133 -6.53 14.11 7.84
N ASP A 134 -5.48 14.48 8.59
CA ASP A 134 -4.76 15.75 8.38
C ASP A 134 -3.89 15.70 7.11
N TRP A 135 -3.38 14.52 6.73
CA TRP A 135 -2.76 14.32 5.42
C TRP A 135 -3.81 14.38 4.31
N VAL A 136 -4.95 13.69 4.46
CA VAL A 136 -6.03 13.68 3.46
C VAL A 136 -6.52 15.10 3.18
N ALA A 137 -6.83 15.88 4.21
CA ALA A 137 -7.31 17.25 4.09
C ALA A 137 -6.27 18.23 3.50
N LYS A 138 -4.97 17.88 3.53
CA LYS A 138 -3.87 18.70 3.00
C LYS A 138 -3.52 18.36 1.55
N TYR A 139 -3.75 17.12 1.11
CA TYR A 139 -3.21 16.57 -0.13
C TYR A 139 -4.24 16.03 -1.12
N ILE A 140 -5.39 15.53 -0.67
CA ILE A 140 -6.47 15.05 -1.55
C ILE A 140 -7.45 16.20 -1.80
N VAL A 141 -7.85 16.38 -3.06
CA VAL A 141 -8.79 17.43 -3.48
C VAL A 141 -9.84 16.85 -4.43
N THR A 142 -11.07 17.37 -4.33
CA THR A 142 -12.13 17.13 -5.32
C THR A 142 -12.08 18.24 -6.36
N GLU A 143 -11.79 17.89 -7.62
CA GLU A 143 -11.57 18.85 -8.70
C GLU A 143 -12.20 18.35 -10.01
N PRO A 144 -12.77 19.22 -10.86
CA PRO A 144 -13.33 18.83 -12.15
C PRO A 144 -12.22 18.63 -13.21
N VAL A 145 -12.30 17.55 -13.98
CA VAL A 145 -11.42 17.27 -15.13
C VAL A 145 -12.25 16.92 -16.39
N PRO A 146 -11.70 17.09 -17.61
CA PRO A 146 -12.38 16.69 -18.83
C PRO A 146 -12.75 15.20 -18.82
N ILE A 147 -13.84 14.85 -19.50
CA ILE A 147 -14.40 13.49 -19.62
C ILE A 147 -14.94 12.92 -18.29
N LEU A 148 -14.11 12.80 -17.24
CA LEU A 148 -14.46 12.10 -16.00
C LEU A 148 -15.35 12.90 -15.03
N GLY A 149 -15.42 14.23 -15.16
CA GLY A 149 -16.19 15.08 -14.24
C GLY A 149 -15.42 15.37 -12.95
N GLU A 150 -16.09 15.32 -11.79
CA GLU A 150 -15.44 15.53 -10.49
C GLU A 150 -14.66 14.29 -10.05
N VAL A 151 -13.36 14.47 -9.79
CA VAL A 151 -12.46 13.40 -9.34
C VAL A 151 -11.80 13.77 -8.02
N GLN A 152 -11.66 12.79 -7.11
CA GLN A 152 -10.86 12.91 -5.89
C GLN A 152 -9.49 12.31 -6.14
N CYS A 153 -8.46 13.15 -6.30
CA CYS A 153 -7.08 12.75 -6.57
C CYS A 153 -6.10 13.60 -5.73
N HIS A 154 -4.81 13.27 -5.77
CA HIS A 154 -3.78 14.10 -5.16
C HIS A 154 -3.69 15.46 -5.86
N ARG A 155 -3.53 16.54 -5.09
CA ARG A 155 -3.43 17.92 -5.61
C ARG A 155 -2.31 18.13 -6.64
N LEU A 156 -1.25 17.32 -6.62
CA LEU A 156 -0.17 17.35 -7.61
C LEU A 156 -0.47 16.51 -8.87
N MET A 157 -1.37 15.52 -8.78
CA MET A 157 -1.83 14.74 -9.94
C MET A 157 -2.84 15.53 -10.79
N ILE A 158 -3.71 16.33 -10.17
CA ILE A 158 -4.80 17.05 -10.86
C ILE A 158 -4.33 17.86 -12.08
N PRO A 159 -3.24 18.66 -12.05
CA PRO A 159 -2.80 19.42 -13.23
C PRO A 159 -2.45 18.53 -14.43
N GLN A 160 -1.69 17.45 -14.22
CA GLN A 160 -1.28 16.52 -15.28
C GLN A 160 -2.44 15.65 -15.76
N LEU A 161 -3.31 15.16 -14.86
CA LEU A 161 -4.51 14.42 -15.22
C LEU A 161 -5.47 15.27 -16.06
N ARG A 162 -5.68 16.54 -15.67
CA ARG A 162 -6.49 17.51 -16.40
C ARG A 162 -5.92 17.81 -17.78
N ALA A 163 -4.60 17.95 -17.90
CA ALA A 163 -3.93 18.21 -19.18
C ALA A 163 -3.97 16.99 -20.12
N ALA A 164 -3.72 15.79 -19.62
CA ALA A 164 -3.85 14.55 -20.39
C ALA A 164 -5.28 14.35 -20.92
N LEU A 165 -6.28 14.50 -20.06
CA LEU A 165 -7.69 14.38 -20.44
C LEU A 165 -8.14 15.51 -21.39
N GLN A 166 -7.56 16.71 -21.29
CA GLN A 166 -7.80 17.77 -22.28
C GLN A 166 -7.22 17.41 -23.65
N GLN A 167 -5.98 16.89 -23.71
CA GLN A 167 -5.38 16.46 -24.99
C GLN A 167 -6.14 15.28 -25.61
N VAL A 168 -6.69 14.35 -24.81
CA VAL A 168 -7.62 13.31 -25.31
C VAL A 168 -8.87 13.93 -25.96
N VAL A 169 -9.41 15.03 -25.41
CA VAL A 169 -10.51 15.77 -26.06
C VAL A 169 -10.04 16.47 -27.34
N ASP A 170 -8.89 17.14 -27.31
CA ASP A 170 -8.36 17.94 -28.43
C ASP A 170 -7.94 17.07 -29.63
N GLU A 171 -7.46 15.84 -29.40
CA GLU A 171 -7.20 14.83 -30.44
C GLU A 171 -8.45 14.08 -30.91
N GLY A 172 -9.64 14.40 -30.36
CA GLY A 172 -10.91 13.80 -30.76
C GLY A 172 -11.13 12.37 -30.23
N LEU A 173 -10.45 11.99 -29.15
CA LEU A 173 -10.44 10.66 -28.54
C LEU A 173 -11.35 10.54 -27.30
N ALA A 174 -12.21 11.54 -27.06
CA ALA A 174 -13.08 11.58 -25.88
C ALA A 174 -14.08 10.41 -25.79
N SER A 175 -14.35 9.71 -26.89
CA SER A 175 -15.14 8.46 -26.92
C SER A 175 -14.39 7.24 -26.38
N GLU A 176 -13.05 7.27 -26.35
CA GLU A 176 -12.21 6.14 -25.98
C GLU A 176 -12.01 6.02 -24.46
N ILE A 177 -12.64 6.90 -23.66
CA ILE A 177 -12.67 6.85 -22.20
C ILE A 177 -14.14 6.89 -21.74
N HIS A 178 -14.56 5.86 -21.01
CA HIS A 178 -15.93 5.72 -20.51
C HIS A 178 -16.02 6.21 -19.04
N PRO A 179 -16.69 7.35 -18.74
CA PRO A 179 -16.73 7.90 -17.38
C PRO A 179 -17.37 6.97 -16.34
N GLU A 180 -18.31 6.13 -16.75
CA GLU A 180 -18.97 5.12 -15.92
C GLU A 180 -18.10 3.90 -15.59
N GLU A 181 -16.95 3.75 -16.27
CA GLU A 181 -15.98 2.67 -16.06
C GLU A 181 -14.71 3.11 -15.31
N TYR A 182 -14.67 4.36 -14.83
CA TYR A 182 -13.62 4.91 -13.96
C TYR A 182 -13.73 4.34 -12.54
N ALA A 183 -12.62 3.85 -11.98
CA ALA A 183 -12.59 3.27 -10.62
C ALA A 183 -11.79 4.10 -9.60
N GLY A 184 -11.63 5.40 -9.82
CA GLY A 184 -11.15 6.36 -8.82
C GLY A 184 -9.64 6.62 -8.84
N CYS A 185 -9.23 7.86 -8.53
CA CYS A 185 -7.84 8.11 -8.14
C CYS A 185 -7.62 7.74 -6.66
N TYR A 186 -8.27 8.46 -5.75
CA TYR A 186 -8.16 8.24 -4.31
C TYR A 186 -9.04 7.07 -3.86
N VAL A 187 -8.46 5.88 -3.85
CA VAL A 187 -9.06 4.65 -3.31
C VAL A 187 -8.09 4.00 -2.33
N PRO A 188 -8.15 4.33 -1.03
CA PRO A 188 -7.32 3.73 0.01
C PRO A 188 -7.45 2.20 0.10
N ARG A 189 -6.42 1.49 -0.38
CA ARG A 189 -6.36 0.02 -0.40
C ARG A 189 -4.93 -0.50 -0.50
N PHE A 190 -4.69 -1.69 0.06
CA PHE A 190 -3.59 -2.53 -0.41
C PHE A 190 -3.86 -3.01 -1.85
N ILE A 191 -2.81 -3.35 -2.59
CA ILE A 191 -2.96 -3.86 -3.97
C ILE A 191 -3.82 -5.13 -3.95
N GLY A 192 -4.88 -5.15 -4.77
CA GLY A 192 -5.85 -6.27 -4.79
C GLY A 192 -6.71 -6.42 -3.52
N ARG A 193 -6.72 -5.43 -2.61
CA ARG A 193 -7.39 -5.49 -1.30
C ARG A 193 -6.90 -6.62 -0.39
N ASP A 194 -5.62 -6.95 -0.47
CA ASP A 194 -4.98 -7.97 0.37
C ASP A 194 -3.87 -7.32 1.23
N PRO A 195 -4.00 -7.29 2.58
CA PRO A 195 -2.99 -6.73 3.49
C PRO A 195 -1.59 -7.38 3.43
N ARG A 196 -1.40 -8.45 2.65
CA ARG A 196 -0.09 -9.06 2.40
C ARG A 196 0.67 -8.42 1.24
N ASN A 197 0.00 -7.60 0.43
CA ASN A 197 0.59 -6.85 -0.67
C ASN A 197 0.98 -5.42 -0.23
N PRO A 198 1.86 -4.73 -0.98
CA PRO A 198 2.12 -3.31 -0.73
C PRO A 198 0.87 -2.42 -0.80
N VAL A 199 0.94 -1.26 -0.15
CA VAL A 199 -0.03 -0.17 -0.27
C VAL A 199 -0.14 0.24 -1.75
N SER A 200 -1.38 0.40 -2.26
CA SER A 200 -1.61 0.79 -3.66
C SER A 200 -1.48 2.30 -3.83
N LEU A 201 -0.98 2.78 -4.97
CA LEU A 201 -0.83 4.22 -5.24
C LEU A 201 -2.14 5.01 -5.30
N HIS A 202 -3.29 4.33 -5.45
CA HIS A 202 -4.60 4.92 -5.22
C HIS A 202 -4.80 5.41 -3.76
N THR A 203 -4.03 4.89 -2.80
CA THR A 203 -4.05 5.37 -1.40
C THR A 203 -3.38 6.73 -1.25
N TRP A 204 -2.43 7.08 -2.12
CA TRP A 204 -1.91 8.44 -2.25
C TRP A 204 -2.75 9.31 -3.21
N GLY A 205 -3.69 8.71 -3.95
CA GLY A 205 -4.45 9.39 -4.99
C GLY A 205 -3.61 9.82 -6.20
N ILE A 206 -2.47 9.15 -6.46
CA ILE A 206 -1.56 9.44 -7.60
C ILE A 206 -1.64 8.40 -8.73
N ALA A 207 -2.68 7.57 -8.71
CA ALA A 207 -3.02 6.61 -9.76
C ALA A 207 -4.45 6.85 -10.27
N VAL A 208 -4.84 6.22 -11.38
CA VAL A 208 -6.21 6.20 -11.91
C VAL A 208 -6.46 4.91 -12.69
N ASP A 209 -7.62 4.28 -12.45
CA ASP A 209 -8.12 3.13 -13.20
C ASP A 209 -9.18 3.60 -14.22
N LEU A 210 -8.97 3.33 -15.52
CA LEU A 210 -9.86 3.70 -16.65
C LEU A 210 -10.41 2.46 -17.39
N ASN A 211 -11.61 2.59 -17.96
CA ASN A 211 -12.28 1.60 -18.82
C ASN A 211 -12.20 0.17 -18.26
N VAL A 212 -12.43 0.03 -16.95
CA VAL A 212 -12.09 -1.17 -16.16
C VAL A 212 -12.62 -2.49 -16.73
N PRO A 213 -13.88 -2.62 -17.20
CA PRO A 213 -14.41 -3.87 -17.75
C PRO A 213 -13.57 -4.46 -18.91
N GLY A 214 -13.13 -3.64 -19.86
CA GLY A 214 -12.30 -4.06 -21.00
C GLY A 214 -10.79 -4.12 -20.70
N ASN A 215 -10.37 -3.73 -19.50
CA ASN A 215 -8.95 -3.50 -19.16
C ASN A 215 -8.50 -4.23 -17.88
N GLN A 216 -9.11 -5.39 -17.61
CA GLN A 216 -8.80 -6.26 -16.48
C GLN A 216 -7.33 -6.69 -16.43
N ARG A 217 -6.80 -6.85 -15.21
CA ARG A 217 -5.42 -7.24 -14.94
C ARG A 217 -5.09 -8.64 -15.46
N GLY A 218 -3.89 -8.80 -16.02
CA GLY A 218 -3.45 -10.02 -16.69
C GLY A 218 -3.94 -10.14 -18.15
N THR A 219 -4.61 -9.11 -18.69
CA THR A 219 -5.01 -9.04 -20.10
C THR A 219 -4.17 -8.02 -20.88
N VAL A 220 -4.32 -8.00 -22.21
CA VAL A 220 -3.70 -6.98 -23.08
C VAL A 220 -4.41 -5.62 -22.95
N GLY A 221 -5.68 -5.62 -22.53
CA GLY A 221 -6.52 -4.41 -22.41
C GLY A 221 -6.96 -3.79 -23.74
N GLU A 222 -8.21 -3.35 -23.77
CA GLU A 222 -8.87 -2.75 -24.92
C GLU A 222 -8.63 -1.23 -25.07
N ILE A 223 -8.01 -0.57 -24.08
CA ILE A 223 -7.76 0.88 -24.08
C ILE A 223 -6.93 1.35 -25.29
N ASP A 224 -7.40 2.42 -25.97
CA ASP A 224 -6.75 2.97 -27.16
C ASP A 224 -5.31 3.41 -26.85
N ARG A 225 -4.34 2.94 -27.64
CA ARG A 225 -2.92 3.21 -27.41
C ARG A 225 -2.53 4.67 -27.64
N ARG A 226 -3.35 5.47 -28.34
CA ARG A 226 -3.20 6.93 -28.44
C ARG A 226 -3.48 7.59 -27.09
N VAL A 227 -4.53 7.16 -26.38
CA VAL A 227 -4.81 7.62 -25.00
C VAL A 227 -3.65 7.23 -24.08
N VAL A 228 -3.12 6.01 -24.20
CA VAL A 228 -1.95 5.56 -23.44
C VAL A 228 -0.72 6.46 -23.69
N GLU A 229 -0.38 6.75 -24.93
CA GLU A 229 0.78 7.61 -25.24
C GLU A 229 0.55 9.09 -24.90
N ILE A 230 -0.69 9.61 -24.95
CA ILE A 230 -1.02 10.94 -24.40
C ILE A 230 -0.73 10.96 -22.89
N PHE A 231 -1.27 10.01 -22.12
CA PHE A 231 -1.00 9.93 -20.68
C PHE A 231 0.50 9.80 -20.38
N LYS A 232 1.25 9.00 -21.15
CA LYS A 232 2.71 8.86 -21.00
C LYS A 232 3.46 10.16 -21.33
N SER A 233 3.01 10.95 -22.31
CA SER A 233 3.57 12.28 -22.59
C SER A 233 3.30 13.32 -21.50
N TRP A 234 2.23 13.12 -20.71
CA TRP A 234 1.94 13.87 -19.47
C TRP A 234 2.49 13.20 -18.19
N GLY A 235 3.46 12.28 -18.32
CA GLY A 235 4.26 11.77 -17.21
C GLY A 235 3.64 10.64 -16.40
N PHE A 236 2.58 10.00 -16.92
CA PHE A 236 2.04 8.79 -16.33
C PHE A 236 2.82 7.55 -16.80
N GLY A 237 3.15 6.66 -15.86
CA GLY A 237 3.39 5.25 -16.17
C GLY A 237 2.05 4.56 -16.46
N TRP A 238 2.08 3.52 -17.29
CA TRP A 238 0.90 2.73 -17.65
C TRP A 238 1.12 1.26 -17.27
N GLY A 239 0.17 0.66 -16.56
CA GLY A 239 0.29 -0.69 -16.02
C GLY A 239 0.37 -1.79 -17.09
N GLY A 240 -0.08 -1.52 -18.32
CA GLY A 240 0.07 -2.45 -19.44
C GLY A 240 1.49 -2.58 -20.01
N ASP A 241 2.45 -1.73 -19.60
CA ASP A 241 3.87 -1.87 -19.93
C ASP A 241 4.61 -2.88 -19.02
N TRP A 242 3.95 -3.40 -17.96
CA TRP A 242 4.48 -4.36 -16.98
C TRP A 242 4.40 -5.83 -17.45
N SER A 243 5.29 -6.65 -16.90
CA SER A 243 5.32 -8.11 -17.10
C SER A 243 4.03 -8.82 -16.66
N TRP A 244 3.43 -8.39 -15.55
CA TRP A 244 2.05 -8.72 -15.18
C TRP A 244 1.14 -7.51 -15.38
N THR A 245 0.94 -7.21 -16.66
CA THR A 245 0.08 -6.16 -17.25
C THR A 245 -1.19 -5.83 -16.44
N ASP A 246 -1.39 -4.54 -16.16
CA ASP A 246 -2.55 -3.95 -15.49
C ASP A 246 -3.15 -2.82 -16.38
N PRO A 247 -3.87 -3.14 -17.49
CA PRO A 247 -4.11 -2.16 -18.56
C PRO A 247 -5.00 -0.97 -18.21
N MET A 248 -5.86 -1.11 -17.20
CA MET A 248 -6.71 -0.02 -16.70
C MET A 248 -5.91 1.05 -15.95
N HIS A 249 -4.76 0.67 -15.41
CA HIS A 249 -4.04 1.43 -14.40
C HIS A 249 -3.04 2.42 -15.01
N PHE A 250 -3.10 3.67 -14.59
CA PHE A 250 -2.06 4.68 -14.80
C PHE A 250 -1.60 5.23 -13.45
N GLU A 251 -0.32 5.56 -13.32
CA GLU A 251 0.27 6.13 -12.10
C GLU A 251 1.26 7.26 -12.43
N LEU A 252 1.35 8.28 -11.58
CA LEU A 252 2.25 9.42 -11.82
C LEU A 252 3.71 8.96 -11.70
N ALA A 253 4.45 8.94 -12.81
CA ALA A 253 5.85 8.53 -12.86
C ALA A 253 6.83 9.72 -12.89
N ALA A 254 6.36 10.90 -13.30
CA ALA A 254 7.08 12.16 -13.26
C ALA A 254 6.15 13.34 -12.93
N LEU A 255 6.72 14.41 -12.35
CA LEU A 255 6.10 15.72 -12.19
C LEU A 255 6.66 16.70 -13.23
N TYR A 256 5.88 17.73 -13.61
CA TYR A 256 6.25 18.82 -14.52
C TYR A 256 6.02 20.20 -13.89
#